data_AF-A0A2M8AY76-F1
#
_entry.id   AF-A0A2M8AY76-F1
#
_cell.length_a   1.000
_cell.length_b   1.000
_cell.length_c   1.000
_cell.angle_alpha   90.00
_cell.angle_beta   90.00
_cell.angle_gamma   90.00
#
_symmetry.space_group_name_H-M   'P 1'
#
loop_
_entity.id
_entity.type
_entity.pdbx_description
1 polymer ?
#
loop_
_entity_poly.entity_id
_entity_poly.type
_entity_poly.pdbx_seq_one_letter_code
_entity_poly.pdbx_strand_id
1 'polypeptide(L)'
;EDAVNGVPGVIPGRVVACGVEDTVSGTEQVCVIAETEETAEKGLKALRRAIGEAGIRIDVAISRVYLVPPRWLIKSSAGKLSRKANRQRIPESDTKSAQPSPGSSLS
;
A
#
# COMPACT_ATOMS: atom_id res chain seq x y z
N GLU A 1 7.94 -5.74 5.53
CA GLU A 1 8.60 -5.29 4.28
C GLU A 1 9.35 -6.44 3.63
N ASP A 2 10.18 -7.19 4.37
CA ASP A 2 10.96 -8.31 3.83
C ASP A 2 10.13 -9.41 3.13
N ALA A 3 8.98 -9.79 3.69
CA ALA A 3 8.08 -10.75 3.05
C ALA A 3 7.62 -10.28 1.65
N VAL A 4 7.41 -8.97 1.48
CA VAL A 4 6.99 -8.36 0.21
C VAL A 4 8.18 -8.20 -0.75
N ASN A 5 9.39 -7.91 -0.24
CA ASN A 5 10.61 -7.86 -1.05
C ASN A 5 10.88 -9.18 -1.81
N GLY A 6 10.41 -10.32 -1.29
CA GLY A 6 10.53 -11.63 -1.93
C GLY A 6 9.47 -11.94 -2.98
N VAL A 7 8.50 -11.05 -3.21
CA VAL A 7 7.42 -11.29 -4.19
C VAL A 7 7.93 -10.98 -5.60
N PRO A 8 7.87 -11.93 -6.55
CA PRO A 8 8.26 -11.68 -7.94
C PRO A 8 7.47 -10.51 -8.55
N GLY A 9 8.18 -9.59 -9.21
CA GLY A 9 7.61 -8.36 -9.76
C GLY A 9 7.70 -7.16 -8.82
N VAL A 10 8.03 -7.33 -7.54
CA VAL A 10 8.46 -6.24 -6.65
C VAL A 10 9.94 -5.99 -6.84
N ILE A 11 10.36 -4.72 -6.88
CA ILE A 11 11.79 -4.38 -6.88
C ILE A 11 12.35 -4.57 -5.46
N PRO A 12 13.33 -5.46 -5.23
CA PRO A 12 13.84 -5.75 -3.90
C PRO A 12 14.44 -4.50 -3.21
N GLY A 13 14.11 -4.31 -1.94
CA GLY A 13 14.53 -3.14 -1.16
C GLY A 13 13.75 -1.87 -1.48
N ARG A 14 12.71 -1.95 -2.32
CA ARG A 14 11.86 -0.81 -2.72
C ARG A 14 10.43 -1.04 -2.27
N VAL A 15 10.30 -1.33 -0.99
CA VAL A 15 9.03 -1.57 -0.30
C VAL A 15 8.98 -0.75 0.98
N VAL A 16 7.82 -0.14 1.23
CA VAL A 16 7.52 0.60 2.46
C VAL A 16 6.20 0.10 3.03
N ALA A 17 6.20 -0.31 4.30
CA ALA A 17 4.99 -0.59 5.06
C ALA A 17 4.63 0.62 5.96
N CYS A 18 3.35 0.98 5.98
CA CYS A 18 2.82 2.16 6.65
C CYS A 18 1.48 1.87 7.31
N GLY A 19 1.12 2.65 8.33
CA GLY A 19 -0.27 2.73 8.83
C GLY A 19 -1.02 3.83 8.08
N VAL A 20 -2.23 3.55 7.61
CA VAL A 20 -3.21 4.52 7.13
C VAL A 20 -4.43 4.50 8.02
N GLU A 21 -4.94 5.67 8.39
CA GLU A 21 -6.16 5.78 9.19
C GLU A 21 -7.35 5.37 8.35
N ASP A 22 -8.13 4.43 8.86
CA ASP A 22 -9.46 4.16 8.37
C ASP A 22 -10.45 5.02 9.13
N THR A 23 -10.84 6.15 8.52
CA THR A 23 -11.73 7.14 9.13
C THR A 23 -13.11 6.59 9.50
N VAL A 24 -13.51 5.45 8.93
CA VAL A 24 -14.79 4.78 9.25
C VAL A 24 -14.70 4.02 10.57
N SER A 25 -13.63 3.24 10.77
CA SER A 25 -13.45 2.45 11.99
C SER A 25 -12.68 3.17 13.10
N GLY A 26 -12.01 4.29 12.77
CA GLY A 26 -11.09 4.98 13.68
C GLY A 26 -9.81 4.19 13.96
N THR A 27 -9.49 3.19 13.14
CA THR A 27 -8.34 2.30 13.34
C THR A 27 -7.23 2.55 12.31
N GLU A 28 -5.98 2.26 12.67
CA GLU A 28 -4.89 2.23 11.70
C GLU A 28 -4.85 0.87 10.98
N GLN A 29 -4.85 0.91 9.66
CA GLN A 29 -4.71 -0.25 8.79
C GLN A 29 -3.33 -0.30 8.14
N VAL A 30 -2.81 -1.51 7.90
CA VAL A 30 -1.51 -1.68 7.24
C VAL A 30 -1.65 -1.47 5.73
N CYS A 31 -0.88 -0.50 5.22
CA CYS A 31 -0.61 -0.31 3.81
C CYS A 31 0.79 -0.74 3.43
N VAL A 32 0.95 -1.12 2.16
CA VAL A 32 2.25 -1.34 1.52
C VAL A 32 2.34 -0.52 0.25
N ILE A 33 3.48 0.14 0.06
CA ILE A 33 3.88 0.79 -1.19
C ILE A 33 5.08 0.01 -1.73
N ALA A 34 5.00 -0.46 -2.98
CA ALA A 34 6.05 -1.25 -3.61
C ALA A 34 6.35 -0.71 -5.01
N GLU A 35 7.64 -0.50 -5.32
CA GLU A 35 8.06 -0.20 -6.70
C GLU A 35 8.00 -1.46 -7.56
N THR A 36 7.52 -1.32 -8.79
CA THR A 36 7.47 -2.39 -9.80
C THR A 36 7.74 -1.83 -11.20
N GLU A 37 8.27 -2.67 -12.09
CA GLU A 37 8.36 -2.38 -13.53
C GLU A 37 7.12 -2.88 -14.30
N GLU A 38 6.23 -3.62 -13.65
CA GLU A 38 5.00 -4.10 -14.26
C GLU A 38 4.08 -2.91 -14.59
N THR A 39 3.50 -2.95 -15.78
CA THR A 39 2.61 -1.90 -16.30
C THR A 39 1.29 -2.46 -16.82
N ALA A 40 1.24 -3.77 -17.11
CA ALA A 40 0.03 -4.43 -17.56
C ALA A 40 -0.92 -4.64 -16.38
N GLU A 41 -2.18 -4.20 -16.53
CA GLU A 41 -3.22 -4.32 -15.51
C GLU A 41 -3.38 -5.74 -14.94
N LYS A 42 -3.26 -6.76 -15.80
CA LYS A 42 -3.32 -8.17 -15.36
C LYS A 42 -2.16 -8.53 -14.42
N GLY A 43 -0.94 -8.08 -14.74
CA GLY A 43 0.25 -8.28 -13.92
C GLY A 43 0.15 -7.51 -12.60
N LEU A 44 -0.28 -6.24 -12.67
CA LEU A 44 -0.51 -5.41 -11.49
C LEU A 44 -1.57 -6.00 -10.54
N LYS A 45 -2.64 -6.59 -11.07
CA LYS A 45 -3.66 -7.27 -10.26
C LYS A 45 -3.11 -8.53 -9.59
N ALA A 46 -2.36 -9.35 -10.34
CA ALA A 46 -1.71 -10.54 -9.80
C ALA A 46 -0.69 -10.17 -8.70
N LEU A 47 0.07 -9.12 -8.92
CA LEU A 47 1.08 -8.63 -7.98
C LEU A 47 0.44 -8.16 -6.65
N ARG A 48 -0.66 -7.38 -6.70
CA ARG A 48 -1.38 -6.98 -5.49
C ARG A 48 -1.86 -8.18 -4.66
N ARG A 49 -2.37 -9.22 -5.33
CA ARG A 49 -2.79 -10.46 -4.68
C ARG A 49 -1.61 -11.18 -4.02
N ALA A 50 -0.50 -11.36 -4.74
CA ALA A 50 0.68 -12.03 -4.22
C ALA A 50 1.29 -11.31 -3.01
N ILE A 51 1.25 -9.97 -3.01
CA ILE A 51 1.67 -9.14 -1.86
C ILE A 51 0.75 -9.36 -0.66
N GLY A 52 -0.58 -9.37 -0.87
CA GLY A 52 -1.54 -9.70 0.20
C GLY A 52 -1.29 -11.09 0.79
N GLU A 53 -1.08 -12.10 -0.06
CA GLU A 53 -0.75 -13.48 0.37
C GLU A 53 0.60 -13.57 1.11
N ALA A 54 1.57 -12.72 0.76
CA ALA A 54 2.84 -12.63 1.49
C ALA A 54 2.66 -12.04 2.91
N GLY A 55 1.75 -11.08 3.08
CA GLY A 55 1.36 -10.56 4.39
C GLY A 55 0.69 -11.63 5.25
N ILE A 56 -0.28 -12.36 4.70
CA ILE A 56 -0.99 -13.42 5.42
C ILE A 56 -0.03 -14.49 5.95
N ARG A 57 0.99 -14.88 5.17
CA ARG A 57 2.01 -15.86 5.58
C ARG A 57 2.82 -15.45 6.82
N ILE A 58 2.79 -14.17 7.20
CA ILE A 58 3.45 -13.63 8.39
C ILE A 58 2.43 -13.05 9.39
N ASP A 59 1.16 -13.46 9.30
CA ASP A 59 0.05 -13.00 10.15
C ASP A 59 -0.21 -11.48 10.11
N VAL A 60 0.09 -10.85 8.97
CA VAL A 60 -0.17 -9.42 8.73
C VAL A 60 -1.21 -9.24 7.62
N ALA A 61 -2.38 -8.70 7.99
CA ALA A 61 -3.38 -8.29 7.02
C ALA A 61 -2.99 -6.95 6.36
N ILE A 62 -2.63 -6.99 5.07
CA ILE A 62 -2.33 -5.79 4.28
C ILE A 62 -3.63 -5.31 3.63
N SER A 63 -4.18 -4.21 4.14
CA SER A 63 -5.46 -3.67 3.67
C SER A 63 -5.34 -2.96 2.32
N ARG A 64 -4.19 -2.32 2.03
CA ARG A 64 -3.97 -1.57 0.79
C ARG A 64 -2.58 -1.81 0.21
N VAL A 65 -2.52 -1.98 -1.10
CA VAL A 65 -1.27 -2.17 -1.86
C VAL A 65 -1.18 -1.12 -2.96
N TYR A 66 -0.21 -0.23 -2.83
CA TYR A 66 0.14 0.80 -3.81
C TYR A 66 1.32 0.31 -4.64
N LEU A 67 1.07 0.03 -5.92
CA LEU A 67 2.11 -0.27 -6.90
C LEU A 67 2.48 1.01 -7.63
N VAL A 68 3.75 1.37 -7.59
CA VAL A 68 4.27 2.64 -8.11
C VAL A 68 5.47 2.38 -9.03
N PRO A 69 5.77 3.29 -9.97
CA PRO A 69 6.92 3.12 -10.86
C PRO A 69 8.26 3.20 -10.10
N PRO A 70 9.37 2.74 -10.72
CA PRO A 70 10.68 2.81 -10.10
C PRO A 70 11.08 4.26 -9.74
N ARG A 71 11.82 4.43 -8.63
CA ARG A 71 12.28 5.74 -8.10
C ARG A 71 11.17 6.63 -7.55
N TRP A 72 9.96 6.11 -7.35
CA TRP A 72 8.88 6.86 -6.72
C TRP A 72 9.09 7.05 -5.21
N LEU A 73 9.75 6.09 -4.55
CA LEU A 73 9.89 6.10 -3.09
C LEU A 73 10.90 7.14 -2.59
N ILE A 74 10.49 7.89 -1.57
CA ILE A 74 11.29 8.92 -0.90
C ILE A 74 12.23 8.29 0.13
N LYS A 75 13.51 8.70 0.06
CA LYS A 75 14.53 8.40 1.06
C LYS A 75 14.68 9.57 2.05
N SER A 76 15.04 9.27 3.28
CA SER A 76 15.53 10.28 4.25
C SER A 76 16.94 10.74 3.88
N SER A 77 17.41 11.81 4.54
CA SER A 77 18.79 12.31 4.40
C SER A 77 19.86 11.25 4.73
N ALA A 78 19.54 10.28 5.58
CA ALA A 78 20.39 9.14 5.91
C ALA A 78 20.32 7.98 4.88
N GLY A 79 19.62 8.17 3.76
CA GLY A 79 19.56 7.19 2.67
C GLY A 79 18.56 6.04 2.83
N LYS A 80 17.82 5.97 3.94
CA LYS A 80 16.80 4.93 4.19
C LYS A 80 15.44 5.34 3.64
N LEU A 81 14.60 4.38 3.27
CA LEU A 81 13.22 4.66 2.87
C LEU A 81 12.45 5.28 4.05
N SER A 82 11.78 6.41 3.80
CA SER A 82 11.04 7.13 4.82
C SER A 82 9.57 6.72 4.81
N ARG A 83 9.13 5.92 5.79
CA ARG A 83 7.72 5.51 5.93
C ARG A 83 6.78 6.72 6.01
N LYS A 84 7.16 7.74 6.78
CA LYS A 84 6.39 8.99 6.94
C LYS A 84 6.22 9.74 5.61
N ALA A 85 7.33 9.99 4.91
CA ALA A 85 7.28 10.77 3.67
C ALA A 85 6.53 10.04 2.55
N ASN A 86 6.72 8.71 2.45
CA ASN A 86 6.01 7.91 1.45
C ASN A 86 4.51 7.79 1.77
N ARG A 87 4.12 7.68 3.05
CA ARG A 87 2.71 7.74 3.46
C ARG A 87 2.07 9.06 3.04
N GLN A 88 2.75 10.18 3.27
CA GLN A 88 2.26 11.52 2.88
C GLN A 88 2.19 11.73 1.36
N ARG A 89 2.88 10.89 0.58
CA ARG A 89 2.89 10.95 -0.88
C ARG A 89 1.74 10.16 -1.51
N ILE A 90 1.08 9.28 -0.75
CA ILE A 90 -0.13 8.58 -1.21
C ILE A 90 -1.21 9.64 -1.49
N PRO A 91 -1.98 9.52 -2.58
CA PRO A 91 -3.11 10.42 -2.85
C PRO A 91 -4.09 10.48 -1.67
N GLU A 92 -4.59 11.67 -1.35
CA GLU A 92 -5.46 11.87 -0.18
C GLU A 92 -6.81 11.13 -0.29
N SER A 93 -7.27 10.88 -1.52
CA SER A 93 -8.43 10.03 -1.81
C SER A 93 -8.24 8.57 -1.39
N ASP A 94 -6.99 8.12 -1.27
CA ASP A 94 -6.65 6.74 -0.91
C ASP A 94 -6.28 6.59 0.58
N THR A 95 -5.99 7.70 1.27
CA THR A 95 -5.73 7.72 2.71
C THR A 95 -7.00 7.84 3.55
N LYS A 96 -8.12 8.27 2.95
CA LYS A 96 -9.45 8.32 3.60
C LYS A 96 -10.36 7.31 2.89
N SER A 97 -10.63 6.16 3.51
CA SER A 97 -11.69 5.26 3.03
C SER A 97 -13.01 6.04 2.96
N ALA A 98 -13.70 5.95 1.82
CA ALA A 98 -14.94 6.64 1.47
C ALA A 98 -15.93 6.84 2.64
N GLN A 99 -16.45 8.07 2.76
CA GLN A 99 -17.70 8.35 3.48
C GLN A 99 -18.79 7.36 3.01
N PRO A 100 -19.51 6.65 3.90
CA PRO A 100 -20.76 6.04 3.50
C PRO A 100 -21.71 7.18 3.10
N SER A 101 -22.27 7.09 1.89
CA SER A 101 -23.36 7.94 1.42
C SER A 101 -24.45 7.99 2.51
N PRO A 102 -24.98 9.16 2.91
CA PRO A 102 -26.13 9.19 3.79
C PRO A 102 -27.26 8.41 3.11
N GLY A 103 -27.77 7.40 3.82
CA GLY A 103 -28.75 6.47 3.31
C GLY A 103 -29.89 7.18 2.61
N SER A 104 -30.30 6.64 1.46
CA SER A 104 -31.61 6.91 0.90
C SER A 104 -32.65 6.53 1.96
N SER A 105 -33.11 7.53 2.72
CA SER A 105 -34.38 7.42 3.43
C SER A 105 -35.44 7.18 2.37
N LEU A 106 -36.09 6.02 2.49
CA LEU A 106 -37.36 5.78 1.84
C LEU A 106 -38.33 6.92 2.21
N SER A 107 -38.96 7.50 1.21
CA SER A 107 -40.25 8.19 1.29
C SER A 107 -40.92 8.11 -0.07
#